data_AF-D5VTP1-F1
#
_entry.id   AF-D5VTP1-F1
#
_cell.length_a   1.000
_cell.length_b   1.000
_cell.length_c   1.000
_cell.angle_alpha   90.00
_cell.angle_beta   90.00
_cell.angle_gamma   90.00
#
_symmetry.space_group_name_H-M   'P 1'
#
loop_
_entity.id
_entity.type
_entity.pdbx_description
1 polymer ?
#
loop_
_entity_poly.entity_id
_entity_poly.type
_entity_poly.pdbx_seq_one_letter_code
_entity_poly.pdbx_strand_id
1 'polypeptide(L)'
;MASSIFYIYEIVKRIKRVLDAKTKKEDYEDKPRFRKVPPIVKYPEKCISCEACKESCPAKAIEMVEREKKIPNIEVDSCIACLNCVEVCPTGVLELDKHRVSVEGQPFSVPKFHYLQIDEEVCANCGKCERACPIGVIHKTEKAYKIDVERCITCKRCLEVCPLKNAIVVFTEEEMNEKFDRAFRLKILKEFNKLTYEEKVEKPHIVKSLCIACLNCVEVCPGEIDIEKGEIISCLNCFYCLEVCPTTAIRVRKEPIAKEKVKCYVVLEEDCIGCRACYKVCKFGAITISKKTKLPYILPDKCIVCGLCERECPVDTIKLVNIDEAKKMAKIRTIEDDLIERLENLLQGEMSEFAKKLCNLRGKC
;
A
#
# COMPACT_ATOMS: atom_id res chain seq x y z
N MET A 1 15.80 -7.93 78.95
CA MET A 1 14.54 -7.65 78.24
C MET A 1 14.72 -6.36 77.48
N ALA A 2 14.74 -6.39 76.14
CA ALA A 2 14.80 -5.14 75.38
C ALA A 2 13.48 -4.38 75.61
N SER A 3 13.57 -3.10 76.00
CA SER A 3 12.40 -2.29 76.32
C SER A 3 11.56 -2.04 75.06
N SER A 4 10.26 -1.86 75.22
CA SER A 4 9.33 -1.51 74.13
C SER A 4 9.80 -0.25 73.38
N ILE A 5 10.50 0.64 74.08
CA ILE A 5 11.12 1.85 73.54
C ILE A 5 12.22 1.51 72.52
N PHE A 6 13.02 0.47 72.74
CA PHE A 6 14.04 0.03 71.78
C PHE A 6 13.42 -0.46 70.47
N TYR A 7 12.32 -1.21 70.54
CA TYR A 7 11.60 -1.67 69.34
C TYR A 7 10.94 -0.53 68.59
N ILE A 8 10.32 0.42 69.30
CA ILE A 8 9.74 1.62 68.67
C ILE A 8 10.84 2.45 67.99
N TYR A 9 11.99 2.62 68.64
CA TYR A 9 13.13 3.33 68.05
C TYR A 9 13.64 2.66 66.77
N GLU A 10 13.83 1.34 66.77
CA GLU A 10 14.28 0.60 65.58
C GLU A 10 13.25 0.65 64.44
N ILE A 11 11.96 0.58 64.74
CA ILE A 11 10.89 0.73 63.74
C ILE A 11 10.89 2.14 63.15
N VAL A 12 10.93 3.18 63.98
CA VAL A 12 10.95 4.58 63.53
C VAL A 12 12.20 4.84 62.68
N LYS A 13 13.36 4.33 63.08
CA LYS A 13 14.62 4.45 62.33
C LYS A 13 14.56 3.78 60.97
N ARG A 14 13.88 2.64 60.87
CA ARG A 14 13.69 1.90 59.60
C ARG A 14 12.70 2.61 58.69
N ILE A 15 11.60 3.14 59.24
CA ILE A 15 10.64 3.98 58.50
C ILE A 15 11.33 5.25 57.99
N LYS A 16 12.14 5.91 58.81
CA LYS A 16 12.88 7.12 58.40
C LYS A 16 13.81 6.84 57.21
N ARG A 17 14.54 5.72 57.22
CA ARG A 17 15.38 5.30 56.07
C ARG A 17 14.58 5.04 54.79
N VAL A 18 13.35 4.56 54.89
CA VAL A 18 12.48 4.33 53.72
C VAL A 18 11.89 5.66 53.23
N LEU A 19 11.50 6.55 54.14
CA LEU A 19 10.99 7.89 53.78
C LEU A 19 12.08 8.80 53.21
N ASP A 20 13.32 8.64 53.66
CA ASP A 20 14.50 9.38 53.16
C ASP A 20 15.13 8.73 51.92
N ALA A 21 14.63 7.58 51.46
CA ALA A 21 15.11 6.92 50.25
C ALA A 21 14.66 7.73 49.01
N LYS A 22 15.55 8.61 48.54
CA LYS A 22 15.40 9.33 47.28
C LYS A 22 16.23 8.63 46.22
N THR A 23 15.58 8.04 45.22
CA THR A 23 16.28 7.60 44.00
C THR A 23 16.72 8.85 43.27
N LYS A 24 18.03 9.08 43.10
CA LYS A 24 18.51 10.17 42.26
C LYS A 24 18.19 9.84 40.81
N LYS A 25 17.79 10.84 40.03
CA LYS A 25 17.38 10.65 38.64
C LYS A 25 18.51 10.08 37.77
N GLU A 26 19.77 10.35 38.15
CA GLU A 26 20.96 9.81 37.48
C GLU A 26 21.21 8.32 37.75
N ASP A 27 20.70 7.77 38.86
CA ASP A 27 20.96 6.40 39.30
C ASP A 27 19.97 5.38 38.69
N TYR A 28 19.02 5.87 37.88
CA TYR A 28 17.97 5.08 37.25
C TYR A 28 18.04 5.24 35.73
N GLU A 29 18.44 4.16 35.05
CA GLU A 29 18.37 4.08 33.59
C GLU A 29 17.04 3.44 33.17
N ASP A 30 16.23 4.20 32.42
CA ASP A 30 15.01 3.67 31.84
C ASP A 30 15.31 2.53 30.88
N LYS A 31 14.75 1.34 31.17
CA LYS A 31 14.79 0.25 30.19
C LYS A 31 13.85 0.61 29.02
N PRO A 32 14.29 0.44 27.75
CA PRO A 32 13.52 0.80 26.56
C PRO A 32 12.19 0.03 26.38
N ARG A 33 11.92 -0.96 27.25
CA ARG A 33 10.69 -1.76 27.28
C ARG A 33 9.52 -1.05 27.99
N PHE A 34 9.76 -0.04 28.82
CA PHE A 34 8.68 0.65 29.51
C PHE A 34 7.97 1.61 28.55
N ARG A 35 6.68 1.34 28.30
CA ARG A 35 5.82 2.16 27.44
C ARG A 35 5.47 3.46 28.18
N LYS A 36 6.34 4.47 28.12
CA LYS A 36 6.07 5.81 28.62
C LYS A 36 5.30 6.61 27.57
N VAL A 37 3.99 6.38 27.50
CA VAL A 37 3.09 7.19 26.65
C VAL A 37 2.11 7.90 27.58
N PRO A 38 2.55 8.97 28.28
CA PRO A 38 1.62 9.79 29.03
C PRO A 38 0.61 10.44 28.05
N PRO A 39 -0.64 10.68 28.49
CA PRO A 39 -1.54 11.50 27.70
C PRO A 39 -0.94 12.90 27.51
N ILE A 40 -1.22 13.52 26.37
CA ILE A 40 -0.86 14.92 26.10
C ILE A 40 -2.11 15.79 26.09
N VAL A 41 -1.95 17.06 26.47
CA VAL A 41 -3.01 18.06 26.33
C VAL A 41 -2.96 18.62 24.92
N LYS A 42 -3.86 18.16 24.06
CA LYS A 42 -4.02 18.62 22.69
C LYS A 42 -5.12 19.68 22.65
N TYR A 43 -4.85 20.82 22.04
CA TYR A 43 -5.79 21.96 21.97
C TYR A 43 -6.16 22.51 23.37
N PRO A 44 -5.18 23.04 24.14
CA PRO A 44 -5.42 23.54 25.50
C PRO A 44 -6.54 24.60 25.59
N GLU A 45 -6.81 25.31 24.50
CA GLU A 45 -7.92 26.26 24.35
C GLU A 45 -9.31 25.61 24.55
N LYS A 46 -9.47 24.30 24.30
CA LYS A 46 -10.73 23.57 24.53
C LYS A 46 -10.89 23.05 25.97
N CYS A 47 -9.87 23.17 26.81
CA CYS A 47 -9.95 22.72 28.21
C CYS A 47 -10.89 23.63 29.01
N ILE A 48 -11.87 23.07 29.72
CA ILE A 48 -12.81 23.84 30.56
C ILE A 48 -12.39 23.88 32.04
N SER A 49 -11.17 23.44 32.36
CA SER A 49 -10.61 23.48 33.72
C SER A 49 -11.45 22.72 34.77
N CYS A 50 -12.18 21.68 34.37
CA CYS A 50 -13.09 20.93 35.24
C CYS A 50 -12.42 19.96 36.23
N GLU A 51 -11.09 19.80 36.16
CA GLU A 51 -10.26 18.93 37.01
C GLU A 51 -10.61 17.41 37.01
N ALA A 52 -11.57 16.95 36.22
CA ALA A 52 -11.97 15.53 36.17
C ALA A 52 -10.80 14.57 35.89
N CYS A 53 -9.86 14.97 35.04
CA CYS A 53 -8.65 14.20 34.75
C CYS A 53 -7.73 14.01 35.96
N LYS A 54 -7.60 15.03 36.82
CA LYS A 54 -6.80 14.99 38.04
C LYS A 54 -7.45 14.08 39.08
N GLU A 55 -8.75 14.23 39.30
CA GLU A 55 -9.51 13.40 40.26
C GLU A 55 -9.55 11.92 39.86
N SER A 56 -9.64 11.64 38.56
CA SER A 56 -9.64 10.26 38.04
C SER A 56 -8.26 9.59 37.99
N CYS A 57 -7.17 10.31 38.24
CA CYS A 57 -5.81 9.79 38.09
C CYS A 57 -5.40 8.94 39.32
N PRO A 58 -5.34 7.59 39.20
CA PRO A 58 -4.99 6.73 40.33
C PRO A 58 -3.54 6.91 40.78
N ALA A 59 -2.66 7.33 39.87
CA ALA A 59 -1.24 7.55 40.14
C ALA A 59 -0.92 8.96 40.65
N LYS A 60 -1.94 9.85 40.75
CA LYS A 60 -1.77 11.27 41.11
C LYS A 60 -0.71 12.00 40.30
N ALA A 61 -0.57 11.60 39.03
CA ALA A 61 0.44 12.12 38.11
C ALA A 61 0.02 13.45 37.44
N ILE A 62 -1.13 14.03 37.79
CA ILE A 62 -1.68 15.20 37.11
C ILE A 62 -1.79 16.36 38.09
N GLU A 63 -1.09 17.45 37.78
CA GLU A 63 -1.19 18.73 38.48
C GLU A 63 -1.89 19.75 37.59
N MET A 64 -2.78 20.56 38.17
CA MET A 64 -3.41 21.66 37.41
C MET A 64 -2.53 22.90 37.52
N VAL A 65 -1.88 23.28 36.43
CA VAL A 65 -0.97 24.43 36.38
C VAL A 65 -1.69 25.64 35.79
N GLU A 66 -1.44 26.81 36.39
CA GLU A 66 -1.97 28.09 35.90
C GLU A 66 -1.15 28.55 34.69
N ARG A 67 -1.84 28.81 33.58
CA ARG A 67 -1.28 29.49 32.40
C ARG A 67 -2.19 30.66 32.05
N GLU A 68 -2.93 30.58 30.95
CA GLU A 68 -4.07 31.48 30.66
C GLU A 68 -5.35 31.03 31.37
N LYS A 69 -5.41 29.74 31.71
CA LYS A 69 -6.39 29.08 32.57
C LYS A 69 -5.73 27.83 33.18
N LYS A 70 -6.37 27.23 34.18
CA LYS A 70 -5.90 25.99 34.79
C LYS A 70 -5.99 24.81 33.83
N ILE A 71 -4.84 24.31 33.41
CA ILE A 71 -4.73 23.16 32.51
C ILE A 71 -3.93 22.02 33.17
N PRO A 72 -4.22 20.75 32.84
CA PRO A 72 -3.48 19.63 33.41
C PRO A 72 -2.05 19.58 32.88
N ASN A 73 -1.11 19.36 33.78
CA ASN A 73 0.29 19.03 33.53
C ASN A 73 0.53 17.62 34.04
N ILE A 74 1.01 16.73 33.17
CA ILE A 74 1.15 15.31 33.46
C ILE A 74 2.62 14.99 33.73
N GLU A 75 2.92 14.52 34.94
CA GLU A 75 4.24 14.04 35.32
C GLU A 75 4.47 12.64 34.71
N VAL A 76 5.37 12.59 33.73
CA VAL A 76 5.61 11.38 32.91
C VAL A 76 6.11 10.21 33.74
N ASP A 77 6.95 10.47 34.74
CA ASP A 77 7.56 9.42 35.57
C ASP A 77 6.56 8.80 36.56
N SER A 78 5.53 9.56 36.95
CA SER A 78 4.44 9.10 37.83
C SER A 78 3.27 8.48 37.04
N CYS A 79 3.16 8.76 35.74
CA CYS A 79 2.05 8.29 34.91
C CYS A 79 2.15 6.79 34.60
N ILE A 80 1.13 6.02 34.99
CA ILE A 80 1.04 4.57 34.70
C ILE A 80 0.32 4.24 33.38
N ALA A 81 -0.02 5.26 32.57
CA ALA A 81 -0.71 5.11 31.28
C ALA A 81 -2.03 4.30 31.32
N CYS A 82 -2.84 4.46 32.38
CA CYS A 82 -4.12 3.77 32.55
C CYS A 82 -5.31 4.38 31.78
N LEU A 83 -5.16 5.62 31.29
CA LEU A 83 -6.12 6.33 30.43
C LEU A 83 -7.44 6.78 31.05
N ASN A 84 -7.65 6.60 32.35
CA ASN A 84 -8.83 7.13 33.04
C ASN A 84 -9.05 8.63 32.79
N CYS A 85 -7.97 9.41 32.73
CA CYS A 85 -8.03 10.84 32.50
C CYS A 85 -8.51 11.19 31.07
N VAL A 86 -8.27 10.32 30.08
CA VAL A 86 -8.75 10.47 28.70
C VAL A 86 -10.25 10.19 28.67
N GLU A 87 -10.67 9.06 29.24
CA GLU A 87 -12.08 8.62 29.26
C GLU A 87 -13.00 9.60 30.00
N VAL A 88 -12.53 10.18 31.11
CA VAL A 88 -13.35 11.12 31.89
C VAL A 88 -13.39 12.52 31.28
N CYS A 89 -12.58 12.82 30.25
CA CYS A 89 -12.43 14.18 29.72
C CYS A 89 -13.65 14.55 28.87
N PRO A 90 -14.54 15.46 29.33
CA PRO A 90 -15.76 15.79 28.59
C PRO A 90 -15.50 16.58 27.30
N THR A 91 -14.32 17.20 27.19
CA THR A 91 -13.93 18.03 26.03
C THR A 91 -12.91 17.35 25.11
N GLY A 92 -12.48 16.12 25.43
CA GLY A 92 -11.54 15.35 24.61
C GLY A 92 -10.18 16.01 24.40
N VAL A 93 -9.73 16.89 25.31
CA VAL A 93 -8.42 17.57 25.21
C VAL A 93 -7.24 16.70 25.61
N LEU A 94 -7.50 15.56 26.25
CA LEU A 94 -6.49 14.58 26.58
C LEU A 94 -6.54 13.47 25.53
N GLU A 95 -5.47 13.31 24.77
CA GLU A 95 -5.27 12.18 23.87
C GLU A 95 -4.09 11.35 24.37
N LEU A 96 -4.13 10.05 24.09
CA LEU A 96 -2.92 9.22 24.07
C LEU A 96 -1.92 9.87 23.11
N ASP A 97 -0.70 10.15 23.60
CA ASP A 97 0.36 10.57 22.71
C ASP A 97 0.55 9.53 21.59
N LYS A 98 0.51 9.97 20.33
CA LYS A 98 0.75 9.13 19.17
C LYS A 98 2.22 8.78 19.02
N HIS A 99 3.11 9.32 19.86
CA HIS A 99 4.47 8.83 20.02
C HIS A 99 4.46 7.43 20.67
N ARG A 100 4.05 6.42 19.89
CA ARG A 100 4.83 5.20 19.83
C ARG A 100 6.24 5.67 19.49
N VAL A 101 7.13 5.78 20.48
CA VAL A 101 8.58 5.74 20.19
C VAL A 101 8.76 4.58 19.24
N SER A 102 9.43 4.82 18.11
CA SER A 102 9.65 3.81 17.10
C SER A 102 10.03 2.50 17.77
N VAL A 103 9.17 1.48 17.62
CA VAL A 103 9.49 0.11 18.04
C VAL A 103 10.42 -0.55 17.02
N GLU A 104 10.95 0.20 16.04
CA GLU A 104 11.97 -0.30 15.12
C GLU A 104 13.19 -0.75 15.93
N GLY A 105 13.57 -2.01 15.73
CA GLY A 105 14.69 -2.64 16.46
C GLY A 105 14.34 -3.25 17.81
N GLN A 106 13.10 -3.14 18.30
CA GLN A 106 12.69 -3.85 19.53
C GLN A 106 12.26 -5.30 19.23
N PRO A 107 12.45 -6.25 20.17
CA PRO A 107 12.08 -7.67 19.98
C PRO A 107 10.60 -7.90 19.69
N PHE A 108 9.75 -6.94 20.10
CA PHE A 108 8.31 -6.94 19.88
C PHE A 108 7.90 -5.85 18.88
N SER A 109 8.75 -5.55 17.90
CA SER A 109 8.41 -4.76 16.73
C SER A 109 7.32 -5.48 15.94
N VAL A 110 6.08 -5.40 16.44
CA VAL A 110 4.91 -5.91 15.74
C VAL A 110 4.81 -5.07 14.46
N PRO A 111 4.75 -5.69 13.27
CA PRO A 111 4.74 -4.94 12.03
C PRO A 111 3.63 -3.88 12.09
N LYS A 112 4.02 -2.60 11.88
CA LYS A 112 3.08 -1.52 11.55
C LYS A 112 2.16 -2.09 10.46
N PHE A 113 0.84 -2.06 10.68
CA PHE A 113 -0.10 -2.63 9.71
C PHE A 113 0.17 -1.98 8.34
N HIS A 114 0.55 -2.80 7.36
CA HIS A 114 0.48 -2.35 5.97
C HIS A 114 -0.86 -2.81 5.44
N TYR A 115 -1.64 -1.85 5.00
CA TYR A 115 -2.88 -2.11 4.32
C TYR A 115 -2.55 -2.35 2.85
N LEU A 116 -3.12 -3.42 2.30
CA LEU A 116 -2.94 -3.83 0.93
C LEU A 116 -4.28 -3.73 0.23
N GLN A 117 -4.33 -2.97 -0.86
CA GLN A 117 -5.55 -2.78 -1.62
C GLN A 117 -5.28 -2.97 -3.11
N ILE A 118 -6.12 -3.75 -3.78
CA ILE A 118 -5.93 -4.05 -5.20
C ILE A 118 -6.66 -2.98 -6.01
N ASP A 119 -5.94 -2.38 -6.94
CA ASP A 119 -6.45 -1.39 -7.87
C ASP A 119 -7.17 -2.08 -9.03
N GLU A 120 -8.48 -1.86 -9.14
CA GLU A 120 -9.32 -2.48 -10.17
C GLU A 120 -9.05 -1.98 -11.59
N GLU A 121 -8.51 -0.76 -11.73
CA GLU A 121 -8.18 -0.20 -13.03
C GLU A 121 -6.88 -0.78 -13.59
N VAL A 122 -5.96 -1.17 -12.70
CA VAL A 122 -4.68 -1.76 -13.07
C VAL A 122 -4.75 -3.29 -13.11
N CYS A 123 -5.52 -3.94 -12.24
CA CYS A 123 -5.61 -5.40 -12.13
C CYS A 123 -5.88 -6.09 -13.49
N ALA A 124 -5.10 -7.12 -13.84
CA ALA A 124 -5.31 -7.93 -15.05
C ALA A 124 -6.11 -9.23 -14.79
N ASN A 125 -6.65 -9.43 -13.59
CA ASN A 125 -7.45 -10.59 -13.21
C ASN A 125 -6.76 -11.96 -13.45
N CYS A 126 -5.44 -12.02 -13.23
CA CYS A 126 -4.64 -13.23 -13.46
C CYS A 126 -4.71 -14.29 -12.34
N GLY A 127 -5.20 -13.96 -11.14
CA GLY A 127 -5.33 -14.90 -10.01
C GLY A 127 -4.03 -15.36 -9.36
N LYS A 128 -2.91 -14.66 -9.59
CA LYS A 128 -1.63 -15.00 -8.92
C LYS A 128 -1.64 -14.66 -7.43
N CYS A 129 -2.19 -13.50 -7.06
CA CYS A 129 -2.26 -13.05 -5.68
C CYS A 129 -3.11 -14.00 -4.81
N GLU A 130 -4.26 -14.45 -5.31
CA GLU A 130 -5.13 -15.45 -4.66
C GLU A 130 -4.36 -16.74 -4.36
N ARG A 131 -3.70 -17.34 -5.36
CA ARG A 131 -2.93 -18.58 -5.17
C ARG A 131 -1.71 -18.41 -4.25
N ALA A 132 -1.09 -17.24 -4.23
CA ALA A 132 0.04 -16.96 -3.36
C ALA A 132 -0.35 -16.67 -1.91
N CYS A 133 -1.63 -16.42 -1.63
CA CYS A 133 -2.11 -16.06 -0.31
C CYS A 133 -2.14 -17.30 0.61
N PRO A 134 -1.35 -17.33 1.69
CA PRO A 134 -1.27 -18.51 2.57
C PRO A 134 -2.51 -18.74 3.43
N ILE A 135 -3.35 -17.71 3.57
CA ILE A 135 -4.55 -17.71 4.42
C ILE A 135 -5.85 -17.53 3.62
N GLY A 136 -5.77 -17.51 2.28
CA GLY A 136 -6.95 -17.49 1.41
C GLY A 136 -7.87 -16.28 1.53
N VAL A 137 -7.35 -15.09 1.89
CA VAL A 137 -8.18 -13.88 2.09
C VAL A 137 -8.43 -13.05 0.83
N ILE A 138 -7.89 -13.47 -0.31
CA ILE A 138 -7.99 -12.76 -1.59
C ILE A 138 -9.00 -13.49 -2.46
N HIS A 139 -10.02 -12.79 -2.95
CA HIS A 139 -11.12 -13.37 -3.73
C HIS A 139 -11.36 -12.59 -5.02
N LYS A 140 -11.87 -13.27 -6.05
CA LYS A 140 -12.20 -12.66 -7.34
C LYS A 140 -13.55 -11.92 -7.30
N THR A 141 -13.61 -10.72 -7.85
CA THR A 141 -14.84 -9.95 -8.13
C THR A 141 -15.02 -9.76 -9.63
N GLU A 142 -16.03 -8.99 -10.06
CA GLU A 142 -16.29 -8.71 -11.48
C GLU A 142 -15.13 -7.96 -12.16
N LYS A 143 -14.56 -6.95 -11.48
CA LYS A 143 -13.54 -6.06 -12.05
C LYS A 143 -12.12 -6.41 -11.61
N ALA A 144 -11.94 -6.90 -10.39
CA ALA A 144 -10.61 -7.09 -9.78
C ALA A 144 -10.59 -8.27 -8.80
N TYR A 145 -9.42 -8.61 -8.28
CA TYR A 145 -9.35 -9.36 -7.03
C TYR A 145 -9.48 -8.38 -5.86
N LYS A 146 -10.08 -8.81 -4.75
CA LYS A 146 -10.24 -8.01 -3.53
C LYS A 146 -9.59 -8.74 -2.35
N ILE A 147 -8.87 -7.99 -1.52
CA ILE A 147 -8.24 -8.49 -0.30
C ILE A 147 -9.19 -8.19 0.86
N ASP A 148 -9.49 -9.20 1.67
CA ASP A 148 -10.08 -8.98 2.99
C ASP A 148 -8.98 -8.46 3.94
N VAL A 149 -9.01 -7.15 4.18
CA VAL A 149 -8.01 -6.44 4.97
C VAL A 149 -8.06 -6.76 6.46
N GLU A 150 -9.22 -7.18 6.99
CA GLU A 150 -9.37 -7.51 8.41
C GLU A 150 -8.67 -8.83 8.77
N ARG A 151 -8.71 -9.79 7.84
CA ARG A 151 -8.07 -11.10 8.00
C ARG A 151 -6.66 -11.16 7.43
N CYS A 152 -6.23 -10.15 6.67
CA CYS A 152 -4.91 -10.14 6.04
C CYS A 152 -3.77 -10.08 7.08
N ILE A 153 -2.88 -11.07 7.07
CA ILE A 153 -1.67 -11.08 7.91
C ILE A 153 -0.49 -10.28 7.31
N THR A 154 -0.71 -9.60 6.18
CA THR A 154 0.30 -8.72 5.55
C THR A 154 1.63 -9.42 5.24
N CYS A 155 1.59 -10.69 4.81
CA CYS A 155 2.80 -11.45 4.45
C CYS A 155 3.49 -10.98 3.14
N LYS A 156 2.91 -10.03 2.41
CA LYS A 156 3.42 -9.41 1.17
C LYS A 156 3.65 -10.34 -0.04
N ARG A 157 3.41 -11.65 0.05
CA ARG A 157 3.51 -12.60 -1.08
C ARG A 157 2.74 -12.17 -2.33
N CYS A 158 1.57 -11.54 -2.16
CA CYS A 158 0.77 -11.05 -3.28
C CYS A 158 1.50 -9.95 -4.08
N LEU A 159 2.36 -9.15 -3.44
CA LEU A 159 3.17 -8.12 -4.09
C LEU A 159 4.27 -8.77 -4.94
N GLU A 160 4.94 -9.79 -4.42
CA GLU A 160 6.05 -10.49 -5.08
C GLU A 160 5.62 -11.19 -6.38
N VAL A 161 4.43 -11.80 -6.35
CA VAL A 161 3.88 -12.53 -7.51
C VAL A 161 3.15 -11.64 -8.51
N CYS A 162 2.84 -10.38 -8.14
CA CYS A 162 2.12 -9.47 -9.02
C CYS A 162 3.01 -9.08 -10.22
N PRO A 163 2.56 -9.30 -11.47
CA PRO A 163 3.35 -8.97 -12.65
C PRO A 163 3.17 -7.52 -13.12
N LEU A 164 2.31 -6.75 -12.45
CA LEU A 164 1.95 -5.38 -12.80
C LEU A 164 2.46 -4.43 -11.73
N LYS A 165 3.02 -3.30 -12.18
CA LYS A 165 3.40 -2.21 -11.29
C LYS A 165 2.16 -1.54 -10.71
N ASN A 166 2.21 -1.20 -9.43
CA ASN A 166 1.16 -0.45 -8.72
C ASN A 166 -0.24 -1.08 -8.73
N ALA A 167 -0.40 -2.34 -9.16
CA ALA A 167 -1.71 -3.01 -9.12
C ALA A 167 -2.18 -3.34 -7.70
N ILE A 168 -1.26 -3.37 -6.74
CA ILE A 168 -1.54 -3.52 -5.33
C ILE A 168 -0.92 -2.31 -4.64
N VAL A 169 -1.79 -1.42 -4.15
CA VAL A 169 -1.42 -0.24 -3.39
C VAL A 169 -1.13 -0.67 -1.97
N VAL A 170 0.00 -0.20 -1.45
CA VAL A 170 0.43 -0.41 -0.07
C VAL A 170 0.41 0.94 0.61
N PHE A 171 -0.20 1.01 1.78
CA PHE A 171 -0.12 2.18 2.64
C PHE A 171 0.04 1.77 4.10
N THR A 172 0.74 2.59 4.84
CA THR A 172 1.04 2.40 6.25
C THR A 172 0.11 3.26 7.12
N GLU A 173 0.02 2.90 8.40
CA GLU A 173 -0.67 3.72 9.40
C GLU A 173 -0.08 5.15 9.49
N GLU A 174 1.22 5.29 9.22
CA GLU A 174 1.94 6.57 9.24
C GLU A 174 1.51 7.48 8.09
N GLU A 175 1.59 7.00 6.85
CA GLU A 175 1.12 7.73 5.66
C GLU A 175 -0.36 8.11 5.78
N MET A 176 -1.17 7.23 6.38
CA MET A 176 -2.58 7.51 6.63
C MET A 176 -2.75 8.68 7.62
N ASN A 177 -2.04 8.67 8.75
CA ASN A 177 -2.09 9.77 9.73
C ASN A 177 -1.62 11.10 9.13
N GLU A 178 -0.54 11.10 8.35
CA GLU A 178 -0.06 12.30 7.67
C GLU A 178 -1.13 12.92 6.75
N LYS A 179 -1.87 12.07 6.03
CA LYS A 179 -2.97 12.49 5.15
C LYS A 179 -4.16 13.06 5.94
N PHE A 180 -4.49 12.48 7.09
CA PHE A 180 -5.49 13.04 8.02
C PHE A 180 -5.09 14.41 8.56
N ASP A 181 -3.85 14.56 9.02
CA ASP A 181 -3.33 15.84 9.53
C ASP A 181 -3.32 16.91 8.43
N ARG A 182 -2.98 16.52 7.20
CA ARG A 182 -3.07 17.40 6.03
C ARG A 182 -4.51 17.83 5.74
N ALA A 183 -5.46 16.90 5.79
CA ALA A 183 -6.88 17.20 5.62
C ALA A 183 -7.38 18.21 6.66
N PHE A 184 -7.00 18.01 7.92
CA PHE A 184 -7.33 18.93 9.01
C PHE A 184 -6.78 20.34 8.77
N ARG A 185 -5.50 20.46 8.36
CA ARG A 185 -4.89 21.77 8.04
C ARG A 185 -5.58 22.46 6.87
N LEU A 186 -5.88 21.73 5.79
CA LEU A 186 -6.57 22.28 4.62
C LEU A 186 -7.99 22.74 4.95
N LYS A 187 -8.71 22.00 5.81
CA LYS A 187 -10.03 22.39 6.29
C LYS A 187 -9.99 23.75 7.00
N ILE A 188 -9.01 23.97 7.89
CA ILE A 188 -8.82 25.26 8.58
C ILE A 188 -8.53 26.38 7.57
N LEU A 189 -7.59 26.18 6.65
CA LEU A 189 -7.19 27.21 5.68
C LEU A 189 -8.35 27.64 4.75
N LYS A 190 -9.25 26.71 4.44
CA LYS A 190 -10.43 26.97 3.60
C LYS A 190 -11.47 27.87 4.28
N GLU A 191 -11.58 27.85 5.61
CA GLU A 191 -12.47 28.77 6.35
C GLU A 191 -12.05 30.24 6.20
N PHE A 192 -10.78 30.51 5.87
CA PHE A 192 -10.25 31.86 5.70
C PHE A 192 -10.32 32.42 4.27
N ASN A 193 -10.40 31.56 3.24
CA ASN A 193 -10.36 31.98 1.84
C ASN A 193 -11.67 31.67 1.11
N LYS A 194 -12.40 32.73 0.71
CA LYS A 194 -13.56 32.63 -0.19
C LYS A 194 -13.08 32.30 -1.61
N LEU A 195 -13.25 31.05 -2.04
CA LEU A 195 -12.93 30.62 -3.39
C LEU A 195 -14.03 31.04 -4.38
N THR A 196 -13.62 31.58 -5.53
CA THR A 196 -14.50 31.97 -6.65
C THR A 196 -14.63 30.84 -7.66
N TYR A 197 -15.79 30.79 -8.31
CA TYR A 197 -16.20 29.74 -9.24
C TYR A 197 -15.77 30.08 -10.67
N GLU A 198 -15.01 29.20 -11.33
CA GLU A 198 -14.79 29.25 -12.77
C GLU A 198 -15.18 27.92 -13.40
N GLU A 199 -15.88 28.01 -14.53
CA GLU A 199 -16.57 26.89 -15.16
C GLU A 199 -15.68 26.16 -16.18
N LYS A 200 -15.76 24.82 -16.14
CA LYS A 200 -15.21 23.78 -17.03
C LYS A 200 -13.80 23.26 -16.79
N VAL A 201 -13.72 22.11 -16.09
CA VAL A 201 -12.68 21.07 -16.31
C VAL A 201 -13.28 19.68 -16.01
N GLU A 202 -12.63 18.62 -16.50
CA GLU A 202 -12.94 17.21 -16.24
C GLU A 202 -13.09 16.91 -14.74
N LYS A 203 -14.21 16.28 -14.38
CA LYS A 203 -14.47 15.86 -13.00
C LYS A 203 -13.55 14.68 -12.65
N PRO A 204 -12.92 14.66 -11.46
CA PRO A 204 -12.26 13.46 -10.96
C PRO A 204 -13.28 12.33 -10.75
N HIS A 205 -12.80 11.09 -10.65
CA HIS A 205 -13.61 9.93 -10.26
C HIS A 205 -12.97 9.17 -9.10
N ILE A 206 -13.77 8.32 -8.45
CA ILE A 206 -13.36 7.50 -7.31
C ILE A 206 -13.22 6.05 -7.75
N VAL A 207 -12.03 5.48 -7.60
CA VAL A 207 -11.76 4.05 -7.79
C VAL A 207 -12.32 3.30 -6.59
N LYS A 208 -13.42 2.58 -6.78
CA LYS A 208 -14.19 1.95 -5.69
C LYS A 208 -13.36 0.92 -4.95
N SER A 209 -12.54 0.16 -5.68
CA SER A 209 -11.69 -0.87 -5.06
C SER A 209 -10.61 -0.30 -4.15
N LEU A 210 -10.21 0.98 -4.32
CA LEU A 210 -9.21 1.69 -3.52
C LEU A 210 -9.82 2.58 -2.44
N CYS A 211 -11.10 2.92 -2.52
CA CYS A 211 -11.75 3.76 -1.51
C CYS A 211 -11.93 2.98 -0.20
N ILE A 212 -11.44 3.54 0.92
CA ILE A 212 -11.62 2.99 2.28
C ILE A 212 -12.67 3.76 3.09
N ALA A 213 -13.43 4.65 2.43
CA ALA A 213 -14.45 5.48 3.08
C ALA A 213 -13.96 6.30 4.30
N CYS A 214 -12.69 6.78 4.27
CA CYS A 214 -12.12 7.60 5.35
C CYS A 214 -12.67 9.03 5.44
N LEU A 215 -13.50 9.46 4.48
CA LEU A 215 -14.16 10.77 4.39
C LEU A 215 -13.23 12.00 4.27
N ASN A 216 -11.90 11.86 4.28
CA ASN A 216 -10.97 12.99 4.13
C ASN A 216 -11.25 13.90 2.93
N CYS A 217 -11.57 13.29 1.78
CA CYS A 217 -11.89 14.04 0.58
C CYS A 217 -13.18 14.85 0.72
N VAL A 218 -14.18 14.34 1.43
CA VAL A 218 -15.44 15.05 1.73
C VAL A 218 -15.16 16.26 2.62
N GLU A 219 -14.36 16.08 3.66
CA GLU A 219 -14.02 17.14 4.63
C GLU A 219 -13.30 18.34 3.99
N VAL A 220 -12.43 18.10 3.01
CA VAL A 220 -11.70 19.18 2.32
C VAL A 220 -12.42 19.71 1.08
N CYS A 221 -13.39 18.97 0.53
CA CYS A 221 -14.01 19.33 -0.74
C CYS A 221 -14.81 20.64 -0.62
N PRO A 222 -14.54 21.67 -1.44
CA PRO A 222 -15.39 22.85 -1.55
C PRO A 222 -16.68 22.60 -2.35
N GLY A 223 -16.75 21.50 -3.10
CA GLY A 223 -17.97 21.00 -3.73
C GLY A 223 -18.57 19.83 -2.95
N GLU A 224 -19.20 18.90 -3.67
CA GLU A 224 -19.97 17.80 -3.10
C GLU A 224 -19.49 16.45 -3.65
N ILE A 225 -19.24 15.51 -2.74
CA ILE A 225 -18.78 14.15 -3.03
C ILE A 225 -19.70 13.17 -2.31
N ASP A 226 -20.31 12.25 -3.05
CA ASP A 226 -21.12 11.14 -2.54
C ASP A 226 -20.25 9.87 -2.51
N ILE A 227 -19.77 9.50 -1.32
CA ILE A 227 -18.89 8.35 -1.12
C ILE A 227 -19.63 7.02 -1.28
N GLU A 228 -20.92 6.97 -0.94
CA GLU A 228 -21.71 5.73 -1.05
C GLU A 228 -21.93 5.36 -2.52
N LYS A 229 -22.25 6.34 -3.37
CA LYS A 229 -22.34 6.14 -4.82
C LYS A 229 -20.98 6.05 -5.48
N GLY A 230 -19.96 6.66 -4.87
CA GLY A 230 -18.62 6.80 -5.43
C GLY A 230 -18.55 7.87 -6.52
N GLU A 231 -19.29 8.96 -6.35
CA GLU A 231 -19.50 10.00 -7.36
C GLU A 231 -19.11 11.38 -6.83
N ILE A 232 -18.50 12.21 -7.71
CA ILE A 232 -18.20 13.61 -7.41
C ILE A 232 -19.26 14.46 -8.11
N ILE A 233 -20.20 14.97 -7.32
CA ILE A 233 -21.40 15.69 -7.80
C ILE A 233 -20.99 17.07 -8.35
N SER A 234 -20.27 17.84 -7.53
CA SER A 234 -19.75 19.17 -7.90
C SER A 234 -18.25 19.29 -7.60
N CYS A 235 -17.49 19.88 -8.52
CA CYS A 235 -16.04 19.96 -8.44
C CYS A 235 -15.53 21.33 -8.92
N LEU A 236 -14.65 21.95 -8.12
CA LEU A 236 -13.96 23.20 -8.45
C LEU A 236 -12.53 22.98 -8.97
N ASN A 237 -12.08 21.74 -9.15
CA ASN A 237 -10.71 21.41 -9.56
C ASN A 237 -9.61 21.99 -8.65
N CYS A 238 -9.89 22.12 -7.35
CA CYS A 238 -8.92 22.55 -6.33
C CYS A 238 -7.87 21.48 -5.98
N PHE A 239 -8.05 20.24 -6.44
CA PHE A 239 -7.21 19.06 -6.16
C PHE A 239 -7.00 18.68 -4.68
N TYR A 240 -7.66 19.34 -3.72
CA TYR A 240 -7.53 18.99 -2.29
C TYR A 240 -7.86 17.54 -1.99
N CYS A 241 -8.89 16.99 -2.65
CA CYS A 241 -9.30 15.61 -2.49
C CYS A 241 -8.21 14.61 -2.94
N LEU A 242 -7.40 14.95 -3.94
CA LEU A 242 -6.24 14.15 -4.36
C LEU A 242 -5.12 14.23 -3.31
N GLU A 243 -4.87 15.42 -2.77
CA GLU A 243 -3.80 15.62 -1.77
C GLU A 243 -4.03 14.82 -0.49
N VAL A 244 -5.28 14.68 -0.06
CA VAL A 244 -5.65 14.06 1.22
C VAL A 244 -6.09 12.60 1.11
N CYS A 245 -6.25 12.08 -0.11
CA CYS A 245 -6.62 10.68 -0.30
C CYS A 245 -5.44 9.76 0.11
N PRO A 246 -5.60 8.90 1.13
CA PRO A 246 -4.51 8.05 1.60
C PRO A 246 -4.20 6.89 0.65
N THR A 247 -5.20 6.42 -0.09
CA THR A 247 -5.09 5.23 -0.95
C THR A 247 -4.94 5.57 -2.43
N THR A 248 -4.89 6.86 -2.78
CA THR A 248 -4.89 7.35 -4.18
C THR A 248 -6.13 6.94 -4.99
N ALA A 249 -7.25 6.68 -4.31
CA ALA A 249 -8.52 6.32 -4.93
C ALA A 249 -9.13 7.42 -5.81
N ILE A 250 -8.76 8.69 -5.62
CA ILE A 250 -9.26 9.80 -6.45
C ILE A 250 -8.31 10.05 -7.62
N ARG A 251 -8.85 10.01 -8.84
CA ARG A 251 -8.08 10.14 -10.08
C ARG A 251 -8.67 11.17 -11.02
N VAL A 252 -7.81 11.78 -11.82
CA VAL A 252 -8.16 12.77 -12.85
C VAL A 252 -7.65 12.22 -14.17
N ARG A 253 -8.47 11.51 -14.96
CA ARG A 253 -8.07 11.00 -16.28
C ARG A 253 -9.19 10.81 -17.30
N LYS A 254 -8.78 10.98 -18.58
CA LYS A 254 -9.51 10.80 -19.84
C LYS A 254 -9.34 9.40 -20.48
N GLU A 255 -8.37 8.60 -20.04
CA GLU A 255 -7.95 7.33 -20.67
C GLU A 255 -7.67 6.20 -19.65
N PRO A 256 -7.86 4.91 -20.03
CA PRO A 256 -7.56 3.78 -19.17
C PRO A 256 -6.07 3.74 -18.81
N ILE A 257 -5.77 3.40 -17.55
CA ILE A 257 -4.39 3.32 -17.07
C ILE A 257 -3.65 2.24 -17.87
N ALA A 258 -2.62 2.67 -18.61
CA ALA A 258 -1.72 1.74 -19.27
C ALA A 258 -1.08 0.83 -18.21
N LYS A 259 -1.40 -0.46 -18.28
CA LYS A 259 -0.89 -1.46 -17.35
C LYS A 259 0.61 -1.67 -17.60
N GLU A 260 1.43 -1.05 -16.76
CA GLU A 260 2.88 -1.19 -16.83
C GLU A 260 3.27 -2.60 -16.34
N LYS A 261 3.62 -3.46 -17.31
CA LYS A 261 4.06 -4.83 -17.06
C LYS A 261 5.53 -4.82 -16.64
N VAL A 262 5.82 -5.31 -15.44
CA VAL A 262 7.19 -5.50 -14.93
C VAL A 262 7.71 -6.90 -15.20
N LYS A 263 6.81 -7.88 -15.32
CA LYS A 263 7.15 -9.28 -15.62
C LYS A 263 6.40 -9.76 -16.87
N CYS A 264 7.00 -10.68 -17.61
CA CYS A 264 6.40 -11.32 -18.77
C CYS A 264 6.76 -12.81 -18.78
N TYR A 265 5.89 -13.63 -19.37
CA TYR A 265 6.20 -15.02 -19.62
C TYR A 265 7.15 -15.17 -20.80
N VAL A 266 8.06 -16.13 -20.69
CA VAL A 266 8.96 -16.60 -21.75
C VAL A 266 8.88 -18.12 -21.83
N VAL A 267 9.26 -18.67 -22.99
CA VAL A 267 9.41 -20.13 -23.18
C VAL A 267 10.91 -20.42 -23.15
N LEU A 268 11.35 -21.37 -22.32
CA LEU A 268 12.73 -21.85 -22.31
C LEU A 268 12.89 -22.95 -23.35
N GLU A 269 13.55 -22.64 -24.47
CA GLU A 269 13.57 -23.54 -25.63
C GLU A 269 14.24 -24.89 -25.37
N GLU A 270 15.24 -24.92 -24.49
CA GLU A 270 15.96 -26.13 -24.09
C GLU A 270 15.05 -27.22 -23.51
N ASP A 271 13.98 -26.83 -22.81
CA ASP A 271 13.02 -27.75 -22.18
C ASP A 271 11.73 -27.91 -22.99
N CYS A 272 11.58 -27.18 -24.10
CA CYS A 272 10.33 -27.13 -24.84
C CYS A 272 10.17 -28.33 -25.79
N ILE A 273 9.18 -29.18 -25.53
CA ILE A 273 8.85 -30.33 -26.39
C ILE A 273 8.04 -29.99 -27.64
N GLY A 274 7.74 -28.70 -27.89
CA GLY A 274 7.04 -28.27 -29.11
C GLY A 274 5.56 -28.70 -29.23
N CYS A 275 4.87 -29.04 -28.14
CA CYS A 275 3.48 -29.52 -28.17
C CYS A 275 2.44 -28.44 -28.59
N ARG A 276 2.82 -27.15 -28.54
CA ARG A 276 1.98 -25.97 -28.89
C ARG A 276 0.70 -25.78 -28.07
N ALA A 277 0.58 -26.41 -26.90
CA ALA A 277 -0.54 -26.18 -25.98
C ALA A 277 -0.68 -24.69 -25.60
N CYS A 278 0.45 -24.05 -25.25
CA CYS A 278 0.50 -22.64 -24.91
C CYS A 278 0.02 -21.72 -26.05
N TYR A 279 0.40 -22.02 -27.30
CA TYR A 279 -0.02 -21.27 -28.47
C TYR A 279 -1.55 -21.33 -28.63
N LYS A 280 -2.14 -22.52 -28.49
CA LYS A 280 -3.60 -22.73 -28.63
C LYS A 280 -4.42 -22.03 -27.55
N VAL A 281 -3.93 -21.97 -26.30
CA VAL A 281 -4.68 -21.35 -25.19
C VAL A 281 -4.59 -19.81 -25.20
N CYS A 282 -3.65 -19.22 -25.94
CA CYS A 282 -3.43 -17.78 -25.94
C CYS A 282 -4.50 -17.04 -26.77
N LYS A 283 -5.46 -16.39 -26.09
CA LYS A 283 -6.52 -15.58 -26.73
C LYS A 283 -6.06 -14.18 -27.16
N PHE A 284 -4.81 -13.80 -26.88
CA PHE A 284 -4.28 -12.44 -27.08
C PHE A 284 -3.28 -12.34 -28.24
N GLY A 285 -3.06 -13.44 -28.97
CA GLY A 285 -2.08 -13.48 -30.06
C GLY A 285 -0.65 -13.17 -29.60
N ALA A 286 -0.34 -13.45 -28.33
CA ALA A 286 0.95 -13.14 -27.72
C ALA A 286 2.01 -14.22 -27.95
N ILE A 287 1.66 -15.35 -28.55
CA ILE A 287 2.58 -16.47 -28.77
C ILE A 287 2.69 -16.71 -30.28
N THR A 288 3.92 -16.79 -30.76
CA THR A 288 4.27 -17.05 -32.17
C THR A 288 5.11 -18.32 -32.25
N ILE A 289 5.14 -18.98 -33.41
CA ILE A 289 6.00 -20.14 -33.66
C ILE A 289 7.22 -19.68 -34.46
N SER A 290 8.43 -19.92 -33.96
CA SER A 290 9.65 -19.53 -34.68
C SER A 290 9.79 -20.29 -35.99
N LYS A 291 10.21 -19.58 -37.05
CA LYS A 291 10.54 -20.18 -38.35
C LYS A 291 11.80 -21.04 -38.26
N LYS A 292 12.78 -20.64 -37.43
CA LYS A 292 14.05 -21.34 -37.23
C LYS A 292 13.88 -22.61 -36.40
N THR A 293 13.38 -22.49 -35.17
CA THR A 293 13.36 -23.62 -34.22
C THR A 293 12.06 -24.41 -34.26
N LYS A 294 11.01 -23.88 -34.90
CA LYS A 294 9.63 -24.44 -34.89
C LYS A 294 9.00 -24.53 -33.49
N LEU A 295 9.63 -23.91 -32.49
CA LEU A 295 9.17 -23.82 -31.11
C LEU A 295 8.39 -22.51 -30.87
N PRO A 296 7.45 -22.50 -29.90
CA PRO A 296 6.73 -21.29 -29.53
C PRO A 296 7.63 -20.31 -28.75
N TYR A 297 7.47 -19.01 -29.01
CA TYR A 297 8.02 -17.92 -28.19
C TYR A 297 6.97 -16.84 -27.95
N ILE A 298 7.15 -16.03 -26.90
CA ILE A 298 6.14 -15.07 -26.43
C ILE A 298 6.56 -13.65 -26.78
N LEU A 299 5.65 -12.89 -27.36
CA LEU A 299 5.78 -11.46 -27.66
C LEU A 299 5.39 -10.61 -26.44
N PRO A 300 6.34 -9.89 -25.81
CA PRO A 300 6.07 -9.16 -24.58
C PRO A 300 5.03 -8.05 -24.71
N ASP A 301 4.94 -7.40 -25.87
CA ASP A 301 4.01 -6.29 -26.09
C ASP A 301 2.55 -6.76 -26.05
N LYS A 302 2.26 -7.94 -26.61
CA LYS A 302 0.92 -8.54 -26.65
C LYS A 302 0.57 -9.36 -25.41
N CYS A 303 1.55 -9.83 -24.66
CA CYS A 303 1.32 -10.64 -23.47
C CYS A 303 0.63 -9.83 -22.37
N ILE A 304 -0.54 -10.26 -21.90
CA ILE A 304 -1.24 -9.62 -20.76
C ILE A 304 -0.93 -10.27 -19.40
N VAL A 305 0.02 -11.21 -19.38
CA VAL A 305 0.52 -11.90 -18.17
C VAL A 305 -0.57 -12.66 -17.39
N CYS A 306 -1.57 -13.21 -18.09
CA CYS A 306 -2.67 -13.96 -17.50
C CYS A 306 -2.27 -15.36 -16.96
N GLY A 307 -1.12 -15.90 -17.38
CA GLY A 307 -0.62 -17.19 -16.92
C GLY A 307 -1.40 -18.41 -17.39
N LEU A 308 -2.21 -18.29 -18.44
CA LEU A 308 -2.85 -19.45 -19.07
C LEU A 308 -1.82 -20.37 -19.72
N CYS A 309 -0.85 -19.80 -20.44
CA CYS A 309 0.19 -20.59 -21.11
C CYS A 309 1.05 -21.41 -20.14
N GLU A 310 1.45 -20.81 -19.02
CA GLU A 310 2.17 -21.49 -17.94
C GLU A 310 1.38 -22.69 -17.40
N ARG A 311 0.09 -22.51 -17.12
CA ARG A 311 -0.78 -23.57 -16.57
C ARG A 311 -0.99 -24.74 -17.52
N GLU A 312 -1.09 -24.47 -18.81
CA GLU A 312 -1.30 -25.50 -19.83
C GLU A 312 0.00 -26.20 -20.26
N CYS A 313 1.16 -25.77 -19.72
CA CYS A 313 2.44 -26.33 -20.13
C CYS A 313 2.68 -27.68 -19.43
N PRO A 314 2.74 -28.81 -20.17
CA PRO A 314 2.91 -30.13 -19.53
C PRO A 314 4.34 -30.40 -19.04
N VAL A 315 5.30 -29.53 -19.39
CA VAL A 315 6.73 -29.68 -19.05
C VAL A 315 7.28 -28.45 -18.33
N ASP A 316 6.41 -27.55 -17.85
CA ASP A 316 6.77 -26.37 -17.04
C ASP A 316 7.89 -25.46 -17.59
N THR A 317 8.13 -25.46 -18.91
CA THR A 317 9.16 -24.62 -19.55
C THR A 317 8.82 -23.12 -19.55
N ILE A 318 7.54 -22.76 -19.34
CA ILE A 318 7.10 -21.37 -19.41
C ILE A 318 7.36 -20.67 -18.08
N LYS A 319 8.33 -19.74 -18.07
CA LYS A 319 8.75 -19.03 -16.85
C LYS A 319 8.36 -17.56 -16.89
N LEU A 320 8.10 -17.00 -15.72
CA LEU A 320 7.85 -15.58 -15.53
C LEU A 320 9.17 -14.86 -15.24
N VAL A 321 9.61 -14.00 -16.14
CA VAL A 321 10.87 -13.24 -16.02
C VAL A 321 10.61 -11.73 -16.06
N ASN A 322 11.64 -10.93 -15.83
CA ASN A 322 11.55 -9.48 -15.94
C ASN A 322 11.28 -9.05 -17.39
N ILE A 323 10.55 -7.94 -17.56
CA ILE A 323 10.12 -7.48 -18.88
C ILE A 323 11.29 -7.20 -19.84
N ASP A 324 12.42 -6.71 -19.33
CA ASP A 324 13.60 -6.41 -20.14
C ASP A 324 14.27 -7.67 -20.69
N GLU A 325 14.30 -8.74 -19.89
CA GLU A 325 14.81 -10.04 -20.29
C GLU A 325 13.89 -10.68 -21.35
N ALA A 326 12.58 -10.64 -21.11
CA ALA A 326 11.60 -11.12 -22.08
C ALA A 326 11.70 -10.38 -23.42
N LYS A 327 11.89 -9.05 -23.40
CA LYS A 327 12.10 -8.23 -24.60
C LYS A 327 13.37 -8.64 -25.34
N LYS A 328 14.48 -8.89 -24.63
CA LYS A 328 15.72 -9.36 -25.26
C LYS A 328 15.53 -10.69 -25.96
N MET A 329 14.94 -11.68 -25.29
CA MET A 329 14.70 -13.01 -25.86
C MET A 329 13.77 -12.95 -27.08
N ALA A 330 12.66 -12.23 -26.97
CA ALA A 330 11.71 -12.08 -28.07
C ALA A 330 12.32 -11.34 -29.26
N LYS A 331 13.12 -10.29 -29.02
CA LYS A 331 13.77 -9.51 -30.08
C LYS A 331 14.70 -10.35 -30.95
N ILE A 332 15.46 -11.27 -30.33
CA ILE A 332 16.33 -12.20 -31.07
C ILE A 332 15.49 -13.04 -32.04
N ARG A 333 14.39 -13.62 -31.56
CA ARG A 333 13.52 -14.47 -32.40
C ARG A 333 12.79 -13.72 -33.49
N THR A 334 12.28 -12.53 -33.21
CA THR A 334 11.64 -11.70 -34.25
C THR A 334 12.63 -11.33 -35.36
N ILE A 335 13.88 -11.01 -35.01
CA ILE A 335 14.91 -10.70 -36.02
C ILE A 335 15.26 -11.93 -36.85
N GLU A 336 15.45 -13.09 -36.22
CA GLU A 336 15.73 -14.34 -36.93
C GLU A 336 14.59 -14.73 -37.89
N ASP A 337 13.35 -14.65 -37.42
CA ASP A 337 12.17 -14.99 -38.24
C ASP A 337 12.01 -14.00 -39.41
N ASP A 338 12.20 -12.68 -39.19
CA ASP A 338 12.16 -11.66 -40.24
C ASP A 338 13.25 -11.87 -41.29
N LEU A 339 14.48 -12.24 -40.87
CA LEU A 339 15.59 -12.54 -41.79
C LEU A 339 15.28 -13.77 -42.63
N ILE A 340 14.76 -14.85 -42.01
CA ILE A 340 14.37 -16.07 -42.73
C ILE A 340 13.29 -15.74 -43.76
N GLU A 341 12.30 -14.93 -43.40
CA GLU A 341 11.24 -14.53 -44.33
C GLU A 341 11.75 -13.75 -45.54
N ARG A 342 12.67 -12.80 -45.31
CA ARG A 342 13.29 -12.04 -46.40
C ARG A 342 14.09 -12.96 -47.33
N LEU A 343 14.83 -13.91 -46.78
CA LEU A 343 15.60 -14.89 -47.55
C LEU A 343 14.69 -15.81 -48.36
N GLU A 344 13.61 -16.33 -47.76
CA GLU A 344 12.60 -17.16 -48.44
C GLU A 344 11.98 -16.40 -49.62
N ASN A 345 11.63 -15.12 -49.42
CA ASN A 345 11.06 -14.27 -50.47
C ASN A 345 12.05 -13.99 -51.61
N LEU A 346 13.34 -13.75 -51.30
CA LEU A 346 14.39 -13.57 -52.32
C LEU A 346 14.57 -14.82 -53.16
N LEU A 347 14.68 -16.00 -52.52
CA LEU A 347 14.83 -17.28 -53.21
C LEU A 347 13.62 -17.60 -54.10
N GLN A 348 12.41 -17.31 -53.64
CA GLN A 348 11.20 -17.46 -54.46
C GLN A 348 11.20 -16.51 -55.67
N GLY A 349 11.66 -15.27 -55.47
CA GLY A 349 11.84 -14.29 -56.55
C GLY A 349 12.80 -14.80 -57.62
N GLU A 350 14.00 -15.23 -57.22
CA GLU A 350 15.02 -15.77 -58.11
C GLU A 350 14.55 -17.04 -58.84
N MET A 351 13.91 -17.96 -58.12
CA MET A 351 13.34 -19.17 -58.73
C MET A 351 12.26 -18.85 -59.76
N SER A 352 11.40 -17.86 -59.48
CA SER A 352 10.36 -17.44 -60.43
C SER A 352 10.95 -16.80 -61.68
N GLU A 353 12.06 -16.06 -61.55
CA GLU A 353 12.78 -15.44 -62.66
C GLU A 353 13.55 -16.48 -63.49
N PHE A 354 14.18 -17.45 -62.82
CA PHE A 354 14.84 -18.58 -63.45
C PHE A 354 13.84 -19.48 -64.21
N ALA A 355 12.68 -19.76 -63.62
CA ALA A 355 11.60 -20.49 -64.28
C ALA A 355 11.10 -19.77 -65.55
N LYS A 356 10.94 -18.45 -65.50
CA LYS A 356 10.60 -17.63 -66.69
C LYS A 356 11.67 -17.71 -67.78
N LYS A 357 12.96 -17.64 -67.41
CA LYS A 357 14.07 -17.78 -68.38
C LYS A 357 14.10 -19.15 -69.03
N LEU A 358 13.89 -20.23 -68.26
CA LEU A 358 13.78 -21.60 -68.78
C LEU A 358 12.57 -21.79 -69.72
N CYS A 359 11.43 -21.16 -69.41
CA CYS A 359 10.23 -21.18 -70.25
C CYS A 359 10.50 -20.50 -71.61
N ASN A 360 11.13 -19.32 -71.58
CA ASN A 360 11.51 -18.57 -72.78
C ASN A 360 12.54 -19.32 -73.64
N LEU A 361 13.48 -20.05 -73.03
CA LEU A 361 14.47 -20.87 -73.75
C LEU A 361 13.86 -22.11 -74.41
N ARG A 362 12.72 -22.61 -73.93
CA ARG A 362 12.05 -23.82 -74.46
C ARG A 362 10.95 -23.51 -75.50
N GLY A 363 10.74 -22.24 -75.85
CA GLY A 363 9.79 -21.84 -76.90
C GLY A 363 8.33 -22.25 -76.63
N LYS A 364 7.98 -22.50 -75.37
CA LYS A 364 6.61 -22.84 -74.93
C LYS A 364 6.18 -21.80 -73.91
N CYS A 365 5.58 -20.72 -74.38
CA CYS A 365 4.72 -19.86 -73.57
C CYS A 365 3.29 -20.04 -74.08
#